data_AF-A0A661HTX9-F1
#
_entry.id   AF-A0A661HTX9-F1
#
_cell.length_a   1.000
_cell.length_b   1.000
_cell.length_c   1.000
_cell.angle_alpha   90.00
_cell.angle_beta   90.00
_cell.angle_gamma   90.00
#
_symmetry.space_group_name_H-M   'P 1'
#
loop_
_entity.id
_entity.type
_entity.pdbx_description
1 polymer ?
#
loop_
_entity_poly.entity_id
_entity_poly.type
_entity_poly.pdbx_seq_one_letter_code
_entity_poly.pdbx_strand_id
1 'polypeptide(L)'
;MKILLLGIGNLLFGDEGIGVHFINYIGQNYRFTGEHQIDLVDGGTLAQRLIPIIVEYDRLIIVDTINAPGVKAGEVYFFDFEAVPDVLDWQGSAHEVEMLQTLNMMDLVGDRPQTMIMGVVPTVIEAIKFSLSKGVTDAVTLMESTLIDHLKTLGVEAVKQSHVDIAAILPDSFRSADAYSI
;
A
#
# COMPACT_ATOMS: atom_id res chain seq x y z
N MET A 1 11.86 15.73 -5.20
CA MET A 1 11.79 14.29 -5.47
C MET A 1 10.37 13.90 -5.78
N LYS A 2 10.18 12.84 -6.56
CA LYS A 2 8.90 12.19 -6.84
C LYS A 2 8.74 10.97 -5.93
N ILE A 3 7.63 10.89 -5.21
CA ILE A 3 7.30 9.81 -4.30
C ILE A 3 6.02 9.13 -4.81
N LEU A 4 6.08 7.82 -5.00
CA LEU A 4 4.93 7.00 -5.35
C LEU A 4 4.40 6.29 -4.10
N LEU A 5 3.13 6.52 -3.77
CA LEU A 5 2.38 5.70 -2.82
C LEU A 5 1.53 4.71 -3.62
N LEU A 6 1.89 3.43 -3.54
CA LEU A 6 1.35 2.35 -4.37
C LEU A 6 0.56 1.36 -3.52
N GLY A 7 -0.74 1.23 -3.79
CA GLY A 7 -1.61 0.27 -3.12
C GLY A 7 -1.67 -1.02 -3.92
N ILE A 8 -1.26 -2.11 -3.30
CA ILE A 8 -1.37 -3.45 -3.86
C ILE A 8 -2.51 -4.17 -3.15
N GLY A 9 -3.19 -5.04 -3.87
CA GLY A 9 -4.20 -5.89 -3.27
C GLY A 9 -5.32 -6.29 -4.19
N ASN A 10 -6.12 -7.25 -3.71
CA ASN A 10 -7.28 -7.75 -4.41
C ASN A 10 -8.58 -7.41 -3.66
N LEU A 11 -9.35 -6.48 -4.23
CA LEU A 11 -10.64 -6.03 -3.68
C LEU A 11 -11.69 -7.16 -3.54
N LEU A 12 -11.51 -8.30 -4.23
CA LEU A 12 -12.42 -9.44 -4.15
C LEU A 12 -12.26 -10.27 -2.86
N PHE A 13 -11.11 -10.17 -2.20
CA PHE A 13 -10.70 -11.06 -1.09
C PHE A 13 -10.52 -10.32 0.24
N GLY A 14 -11.47 -9.44 0.57
CA GLY A 14 -11.60 -8.84 1.89
C GLY A 14 -10.38 -8.03 2.30
N ASP A 15 -9.64 -8.54 3.28
CA ASP A 15 -8.46 -7.87 3.83
C ASP A 15 -7.33 -7.74 2.81
N GLU A 16 -7.26 -8.60 1.78
CA GLU A 16 -6.30 -8.46 0.67
C GLU A 16 -6.51 -7.16 -0.12
N GLY A 17 -7.68 -6.53 -0.05
CA GLY A 17 -7.93 -5.26 -0.74
C GLY A 17 -7.40 -4.03 0.00
N ILE A 18 -6.79 -4.18 1.17
CA ILE A 18 -6.46 -3.07 2.06
C ILE A 18 -5.53 -2.04 1.43
N GLY A 19 -4.51 -2.44 0.66
CA GLY A 19 -3.61 -1.48 0.02
C GLY A 19 -4.38 -0.54 -0.90
N VAL A 20 -5.21 -1.09 -1.79
CA VAL A 20 -6.08 -0.32 -2.69
C VAL A 20 -7.06 0.58 -1.93
N HIS A 21 -7.72 0.05 -0.89
CA HIS A 21 -8.63 0.83 -0.05
C HIS A 21 -7.91 1.99 0.67
N PHE A 22 -6.70 1.75 1.14
CA PHE A 22 -5.91 2.72 1.88
C PHE A 22 -5.42 3.86 0.98
N ILE A 23 -5.02 3.58 -0.26
CA ILE A 23 -4.67 4.64 -1.24
C ILE A 23 -5.87 5.56 -1.48
N ASN A 24 -7.03 4.98 -1.75
CA ASN A 24 -8.26 5.75 -1.94
C ASN A 24 -8.62 6.56 -0.68
N TYR A 25 -8.45 5.96 0.49
CA TYR A 25 -8.62 6.63 1.79
C TYR A 25 -7.72 7.85 1.96
N ILE A 26 -6.43 7.73 1.68
CA ILE A 26 -5.49 8.86 1.78
C ILE A 26 -5.80 9.92 0.72
N GLY A 27 -6.13 9.53 -0.51
CA GLY A 27 -6.47 10.46 -1.60
C GLY A 27 -7.73 11.31 -1.32
N GLN A 28 -8.70 10.77 -0.58
CA GLN A 28 -9.88 11.52 -0.15
C GLN A 28 -9.63 12.39 1.09
N ASN A 29 -8.80 11.92 2.02
CA ASN A 29 -8.59 12.58 3.30
C ASN A 29 -7.47 13.62 3.30
N TYR A 30 -6.48 13.53 2.41
CA TYR A 30 -5.29 14.37 2.47
C TYR A 30 -4.97 15.09 1.16
N ARG A 31 -4.32 16.23 1.31
CA ARG A 31 -3.56 16.89 0.24
C ARG A 31 -2.13 17.05 0.69
N PHE A 32 -1.19 16.75 -0.19
CA PHE A 32 0.22 16.86 0.08
C PHE A 32 0.73 18.18 -0.48
N THR A 33 1.44 18.93 0.37
CA THR A 33 2.03 20.23 0.05
C THR A 33 3.52 20.20 0.36
N GLY A 34 4.28 21.02 -0.34
CA GLY A 34 5.73 21.11 -0.18
C GLY A 34 6.44 21.11 -1.53
N GLU A 35 7.76 20.88 -1.49
CA GLU A 35 8.63 20.87 -2.67
C GLU A 35 8.69 19.51 -3.38
N HIS A 36 8.01 18.49 -2.85
CA HIS A 36 8.03 17.13 -3.39
C HIS A 36 6.68 16.76 -3.98
N GLN A 37 6.71 16.00 -5.07
CA GLN A 37 5.51 15.47 -5.71
C GLN A 37 5.18 14.11 -5.09
N ILE A 38 3.93 13.93 -4.66
CA ILE A 38 3.40 12.65 -4.21
C ILE A 38 2.27 12.25 -5.14
N ASP A 39 2.43 11.10 -5.77
CA ASP A 39 1.38 10.47 -6.57
C ASP A 39 0.86 9.24 -5.84
N LEU A 40 -0.45 9.00 -5.98
CA LEU A 40 -1.18 7.92 -5.34
C LEU A 40 -1.72 7.02 -6.46
N VAL A 41 -1.30 5.76 -6.46
CA VAL A 41 -1.67 4.80 -7.49
C VAL A 41 -2.29 3.56 -6.86
N ASP A 42 -3.47 3.20 -7.34
CA ASP A 42 -4.04 1.86 -7.17
C ASP A 42 -3.33 0.92 -8.16
N GLY A 43 -2.45 0.07 -7.63
CA GLY A 43 -1.72 -0.93 -8.41
C GLY A 43 -2.46 -2.27 -8.53
N GLY A 44 -3.56 -2.45 -7.80
CA GLY A 44 -4.30 -3.71 -7.71
C GLY A 44 -3.38 -4.93 -7.62
N THR A 45 -3.50 -5.82 -8.59
CA THR A 45 -2.65 -7.01 -8.74
C THR A 45 -1.84 -6.97 -10.04
N LEU A 46 -1.37 -5.80 -10.47
CA LEU A 46 -0.72 -5.60 -11.77
C LEU A 46 0.74 -6.04 -11.84
N ALA A 47 1.40 -6.18 -10.68
CA ALA A 47 2.78 -6.68 -10.56
C ALA A 47 3.76 -6.04 -11.56
N GLN A 48 4.40 -6.85 -12.41
CA GLN A 48 5.43 -6.43 -13.36
C GLN A 48 4.95 -5.34 -14.34
N ARG A 49 3.64 -5.22 -14.57
CA ARG A 49 3.08 -4.14 -15.41
C ARG A 49 3.24 -2.75 -14.79
N LEU A 50 3.56 -2.68 -13.50
CA LEU A 50 3.81 -1.43 -12.77
C LEU A 50 5.25 -0.94 -12.95
N ILE A 51 6.18 -1.77 -13.46
CA ILE A 51 7.60 -1.38 -13.63
C ILE A 51 7.74 -0.04 -14.38
N PRO A 52 7.10 0.18 -15.54
CA PRO A 52 7.25 1.44 -16.28
C PRO A 52 6.78 2.67 -15.51
N ILE A 53 5.87 2.50 -14.55
CA ILE A 53 5.40 3.58 -13.67
C ILE A 53 6.42 3.78 -12.54
N ILE A 54 6.81 2.70 -11.84
CA ILE A 54 7.67 2.74 -10.66
C ILE A 54 9.04 3.38 -10.98
N VAL A 55 9.62 3.09 -12.15
CA VAL A 55 10.94 3.62 -12.55
C VAL A 55 10.98 5.15 -12.69
N GLU A 56 9.83 5.84 -12.77
CA GLU A 56 9.79 7.30 -12.89
C GLU A 56 9.94 8.04 -11.55
N TYR A 57 10.02 7.30 -10.44
CA TYR A 57 10.00 7.85 -9.08
C TYR A 57 11.35 7.71 -8.37
N ASP A 58 11.61 8.62 -7.43
CA ASP A 58 12.81 8.57 -6.59
C ASP A 58 12.60 7.70 -5.35
N ARG A 59 11.35 7.63 -4.86
CA ARG A 59 10.93 6.81 -3.72
C ARG A 59 9.61 6.12 -3.97
N LEU A 60 9.49 4.93 -3.40
CA LEU A 60 8.32 4.08 -3.45
C LEU A 60 7.88 3.71 -2.04
N ILE A 61 6.57 3.82 -1.77
CA ILE A 61 5.94 3.29 -0.57
C ILE A 61 4.85 2.32 -1.03
N ILE A 62 5.05 1.03 -0.81
CA ILE A 62 4.06 0.00 -1.10
C ILE A 62 3.18 -0.20 0.12
N VAL A 63 1.87 -0.26 -0.09
CA VAL A 63 0.89 -0.65 0.92
C VAL A 63 0.26 -1.96 0.48
N ASP A 64 0.41 -3.01 1.27
CA ASP A 64 -0.08 -4.35 0.96
C ASP A 64 -0.42 -5.14 2.24
N THR A 65 -1.00 -6.33 2.07
CA THR A 65 -1.01 -7.32 3.14
C THR A 65 0.36 -7.98 3.31
N ILE A 66 0.61 -8.48 4.52
CA ILE A 66 1.80 -9.27 4.84
C ILE A 66 1.42 -10.40 5.80
N ASN A 67 2.23 -11.46 5.80
CA ASN A 67 2.08 -12.55 6.74
C ASN A 67 3.41 -12.89 7.43
N ALA A 68 3.33 -13.43 8.63
CA ALA A 68 4.49 -13.87 9.40
C ALA A 68 4.08 -14.92 10.45
N PRO A 69 4.98 -15.82 10.87
CA PRO A 69 4.70 -16.71 11.98
C PRO A 69 4.46 -15.93 13.30
N GLY A 70 3.32 -16.17 13.94
CA GLY A 70 3.03 -15.66 15.29
C GLY A 70 2.47 -14.24 15.38
N VAL A 71 2.18 -13.59 14.24
CA VAL A 71 1.55 -12.27 14.19
C VAL A 71 0.02 -12.35 14.27
N LYS A 72 -0.61 -11.25 14.68
CA LYS A 72 -2.08 -11.16 14.78
C LYS A 72 -2.65 -10.25 13.71
N ALA A 73 -3.85 -10.60 13.22
CA ALA A 73 -4.58 -9.78 12.27
C ALA A 73 -4.75 -8.34 12.77
N GLY A 74 -4.49 -7.37 11.90
CA GLY A 74 -4.49 -5.93 12.20
C GLY A 74 -3.15 -5.38 12.72
N GLU A 75 -2.13 -6.20 12.94
CA GLU A 75 -0.78 -5.68 13.19
C GLU A 75 -0.23 -4.97 11.95
N VAL A 76 0.45 -3.84 12.15
CA VAL A 76 1.01 -2.99 11.08
C VAL A 76 2.53 -3.00 11.20
N TYR A 77 3.20 -3.21 10.08
CA TYR A 77 4.65 -3.19 9.94
C TYR A 77 5.03 -2.14 8.91
N PHE A 78 6.10 -1.39 9.18
CA PHE A 78 6.61 -0.39 8.26
C PHE A 78 8.13 -0.41 8.26
N PHE A 79 8.74 -0.81 7.14
CA PHE A 79 10.18 -1.08 7.05
C PHE A 79 10.74 -0.77 5.65
N ASP A 80 12.05 -0.55 5.58
CA ASP A 80 12.78 -0.44 4.32
C ASP A 80 12.89 -1.83 3.69
N PHE A 81 12.66 -1.93 2.38
CA PHE A 81 12.75 -3.18 1.63
C PHE A 81 14.14 -3.83 1.73
N GLU A 82 15.20 -3.05 1.96
CA GLU A 82 16.55 -3.61 2.17
C GLU A 82 16.78 -4.14 3.59
N ALA A 83 15.86 -3.83 4.51
CA ALA A 83 15.92 -4.20 5.91
C ALA A 83 14.71 -5.07 6.32
N VAL A 84 14.23 -5.93 5.41
CA VAL A 84 13.12 -6.86 5.70
C VAL A 84 13.46 -7.68 6.95
N PRO A 85 12.63 -7.61 8.00
CA PRO A 85 12.80 -8.45 9.18
C PRO A 85 12.77 -9.94 8.81
N ASP A 86 13.70 -10.75 9.36
CA ASP A 86 13.79 -12.19 9.13
C ASP A 86 12.49 -12.98 9.44
N VAL A 87 11.60 -12.37 10.23
CA VAL A 87 10.32 -12.94 10.64
C VAL A 87 9.20 -12.76 9.61
N LEU A 88 9.38 -11.88 8.62
CA LEU A 88 8.36 -11.59 7.62
C LEU A 88 8.45 -12.55 6.45
N ASP A 89 7.34 -13.22 6.16
CA ASP A 89 7.23 -14.16 5.06
C ASP A 89 6.39 -13.52 3.95
N TRP A 90 7.06 -13.13 2.86
CA TRP A 90 6.42 -12.56 1.68
C TRP A 90 5.99 -13.65 0.67
N GLN A 91 5.63 -14.82 1.18
CA GLN A 91 5.09 -15.97 0.44
C GLN A 91 3.60 -16.20 0.70
N GLY A 92 2.84 -15.14 1.02
CA GLY A 92 1.40 -15.25 1.25
C GLY A 92 0.63 -15.44 -0.06
N SER A 93 0.00 -14.36 -0.53
CA SER A 93 -0.84 -14.37 -1.71
C SER A 93 -0.01 -14.39 -3.02
N ALA A 94 -0.65 -14.72 -4.15
CA ALA A 94 0.02 -14.70 -5.45
C ALA A 94 0.53 -13.29 -5.83
N HIS A 95 -0.22 -12.23 -5.51
CA HIS A 95 0.16 -10.87 -5.86
C HIS A 95 1.33 -10.35 -4.99
N GLU A 96 1.42 -10.76 -3.73
CA GLU A 96 2.57 -10.46 -2.87
C GLU A 96 3.85 -11.05 -3.45
N VAL A 97 3.80 -12.32 -3.87
CA VAL A 97 4.94 -13.01 -4.51
C VAL A 97 5.32 -12.35 -5.84
N GLU A 98 4.33 -11.98 -6.66
CA GLU A 98 4.57 -11.31 -7.94
C GLU A 98 5.15 -9.90 -7.77
N MET A 99 4.73 -9.15 -6.74
CA MET A 99 5.33 -7.86 -6.40
C MET A 99 6.77 -8.00 -5.90
N LEU A 100 7.08 -9.02 -5.09
CA LEU A 100 8.46 -9.33 -4.71
C LEU A 100 9.34 -9.60 -5.92
N GLN A 101 8.85 -10.43 -6.85
CA GLN A 101 9.57 -10.69 -8.10
C GLN A 101 9.78 -9.41 -8.90
N THR A 102 8.78 -8.53 -8.94
CA THR A 102 8.85 -7.23 -9.61
C THR A 102 9.97 -6.36 -9.03
N LEU A 103 10.02 -6.19 -7.70
CA LEU A 103 11.07 -5.41 -7.04
C LEU A 103 12.47 -6.01 -7.25
N ASN A 104 12.60 -7.34 -7.15
CA ASN A 104 13.86 -8.03 -7.40
C ASN A 104 14.34 -7.87 -8.84
N MET A 105 13.42 -7.88 -9.82
CA MET A 105 13.77 -7.62 -11.23
C MET A 105 14.31 -6.20 -11.42
N MET A 106 13.70 -5.21 -10.78
CA MET A 106 14.15 -3.82 -10.83
C MET A 106 15.52 -3.64 -10.15
N ASP A 107 15.78 -4.36 -9.05
CA ASP A 107 17.10 -4.40 -8.42
C ASP A 107 18.20 -4.92 -9.34
N LEU A 108 17.91 -5.97 -10.11
CA LEU A 108 18.87 -6.55 -11.06
C LEU A 108 19.25 -5.55 -12.16
N VAL A 109 18.34 -4.65 -12.52
CA VAL A 109 18.57 -3.60 -13.53
C VAL A 109 19.14 -2.32 -12.90
N GLY A 110 18.97 -2.13 -11.59
CA GLY A 110 19.42 -0.96 -10.85
C GLY A 110 18.48 0.24 -10.98
N ASP A 111 17.20 0.01 -11.30
CA ASP A 111 16.18 1.04 -11.50
C ASP A 111 15.09 1.04 -10.41
N ARG A 112 15.24 0.23 -9.35
CA ARG A 112 14.34 0.25 -8.19
C ARG A 112 14.53 1.54 -7.38
N PRO A 113 13.48 2.35 -7.16
CA PRO A 113 13.51 3.48 -6.24
C PRO A 113 13.75 3.03 -4.79
N GLN A 114 14.19 3.94 -3.91
CA GLN A 114 14.24 3.58 -2.49
C GLN A 114 12.83 3.20 -2.01
N THR A 115 12.68 1.97 -1.51
CA THR A 115 11.38 1.33 -1.31
C THR A 115 11.11 1.09 0.16
N MET A 116 9.98 1.58 0.64
CA MET A 116 9.40 1.25 1.94
C MET A 116 8.18 0.35 1.76
N ILE A 117 7.97 -0.58 2.67
CA ILE A 117 6.78 -1.44 2.71
C ILE A 117 5.98 -1.12 3.97
N MET A 118 4.70 -0.80 3.78
CA MET A 118 3.67 -0.76 4.79
C MET A 118 2.80 -2.01 4.66
N GLY A 119 3.05 -2.97 5.54
CA GLY A 119 2.31 -4.22 5.60
C GLY A 119 1.28 -4.22 6.72
N VAL A 120 0.09 -4.75 6.46
CA VAL A 120 -0.89 -5.08 7.50
C VAL A 120 -1.22 -6.57 7.47
N VAL A 121 -1.29 -7.18 8.66
CA VAL A 121 -1.62 -8.60 8.77
C VAL A 121 -3.12 -8.80 8.51
N PRO A 122 -3.52 -9.59 7.50
CA PRO A 122 -4.93 -9.83 7.21
C PRO A 122 -5.56 -10.83 8.18
N THR A 123 -6.88 -10.79 8.30
CA THR A 123 -7.64 -11.97 8.72
C THR A 123 -7.81 -12.88 7.52
N VAL A 124 -7.25 -14.10 7.57
CA VAL A 124 -7.37 -15.07 6.47
C VAL A 124 -8.84 -15.48 6.31
N ILE A 125 -9.45 -15.12 5.17
CA ILE A 125 -10.84 -15.43 4.81
C ILE A 125 -10.84 -16.00 3.39
N GLU A 126 -11.30 -17.24 3.22
CA GLU A 126 -11.32 -17.92 1.90
C GLU A 126 -12.51 -17.51 1.00
N ALA A 127 -13.49 -16.79 1.55
CA ALA A 127 -14.69 -16.41 0.82
C ALA A 127 -14.55 -15.04 0.13
N ILE A 128 -15.11 -14.91 -1.08
CA ILE A 128 -15.25 -13.62 -1.77
C ILE A 128 -15.99 -12.64 -0.87
N LYS A 129 -15.35 -11.53 -0.54
CA LYS A 129 -15.87 -10.52 0.38
C LYS A 129 -15.30 -9.15 0.02
N PHE A 130 -16.16 -8.17 -0.19
CA PHE A 130 -15.76 -6.80 -0.54
C PHE A 130 -15.60 -5.89 0.69
N SER A 131 -15.26 -6.46 1.84
CA SER A 131 -15.21 -5.73 3.11
C SER A 131 -14.02 -6.16 3.94
N LEU A 132 -13.45 -5.21 4.67
CA LEU A 132 -12.40 -5.46 5.64
C LEU A 132 -12.94 -6.10 6.93
N SER A 133 -12.11 -6.90 7.58
CA SER A 133 -12.29 -7.36 8.95
C SER A 133 -12.16 -6.19 9.93
N LYS A 134 -12.65 -6.39 11.16
CA LYS A 134 -12.52 -5.38 12.21
C LYS A 134 -11.05 -5.09 12.53
N GLY A 135 -10.21 -6.12 12.61
CA GLY A 135 -8.79 -5.96 12.93
C GLY A 135 -8.06 -5.08 11.92
N VAL A 136 -8.29 -5.32 10.63
CA VAL A 136 -7.67 -4.50 9.57
C VAL A 136 -8.28 -3.11 9.49
N THR A 137 -9.60 -2.98 9.68
CA THR A 137 -10.26 -1.65 9.76
C THR A 137 -9.68 -0.80 10.90
N ASP A 138 -9.51 -1.39 12.10
CA ASP A 138 -8.94 -0.70 13.26
C ASP A 138 -7.46 -0.29 13.04
N ALA A 139 -6.73 -1.04 12.21
CA ALA A 139 -5.33 -0.80 11.89
C ALA A 139 -5.12 0.46 11.03
N VAL A 140 -6.14 0.91 10.29
CA VAL A 140 -6.05 2.02 9.34
C VAL A 140 -5.60 3.32 10.01
N THR A 141 -6.03 3.60 11.23
CA THR A 141 -5.58 4.79 11.98
C THR A 141 -4.08 4.74 12.27
N LEU A 142 -3.55 3.55 12.57
CA LEU A 142 -2.11 3.37 12.77
C LEU A 142 -1.35 3.47 11.44
N MET A 143 -1.87 2.89 10.36
CA MET A 143 -1.29 3.03 9.01
C MET A 143 -1.24 4.49 8.57
N GLU A 144 -2.35 5.23 8.76
CA GLU A 144 -2.47 6.66 8.45
C GLU A 144 -1.40 7.47 9.20
N SER A 145 -1.37 7.38 10.53
CA SER A 145 -0.38 8.11 11.33
C SER A 145 1.07 7.76 10.96
N THR A 146 1.36 6.47 10.74
CA THR A 146 2.69 6.00 10.33
C THR A 146 3.12 6.58 8.99
N LEU A 147 2.23 6.58 7.99
CA LEU A 147 2.51 7.16 6.68
C LEU A 147 2.81 8.66 6.79
N ILE A 148 1.96 9.39 7.52
CA ILE A 148 2.06 10.85 7.63
C ILE A 148 3.33 11.25 8.37
N ASP A 149 3.67 10.55 9.44
CA ASP A 149 4.91 10.76 10.19
C ASP A 149 6.13 10.48 9.30
N HIS A 150 6.11 9.40 8.51
CA HIS A 150 7.19 9.10 7.56
C HIS A 150 7.34 10.19 6.49
N LEU A 151 6.25 10.60 5.84
CA LEU A 151 6.27 11.66 4.83
C LEU A 151 6.80 12.98 5.40
N LYS A 152 6.49 13.28 6.66
CA LYS A 152 7.04 14.44 7.36
C LYS A 152 8.56 14.36 7.53
N THR A 153 9.12 13.17 7.78
CA THR A 153 10.59 13.00 7.81
C THR A 153 11.25 13.26 6.46
N LEU A 154 10.49 13.11 5.36
CA LEU A 154 10.91 13.42 4.00
C LEU A 154 10.65 14.89 3.63
N GLY A 155 10.17 15.73 4.56
CA GLY A 155 9.88 17.13 4.29
C GLY A 155 8.56 17.39 3.56
N VAL A 156 7.65 16.41 3.54
CA VAL A 156 6.31 16.55 2.95
C VAL A 156 5.30 16.89 4.04
N GLU A 157 4.51 17.94 3.82
CA GLU A 157 3.41 18.29 4.70
C GLU A 157 2.10 17.69 4.16
N ALA A 158 1.37 16.98 5.01
CA ALA A 158 0.08 16.39 4.66
C ALA A 158 -1.04 17.16 5.38
N VAL A 159 -1.89 17.82 4.61
CA VAL A 159 -3.00 18.62 5.11
C VAL A 159 -4.30 17.82 5.02
N LYS A 160 -4.86 17.47 6.18
CA LYS A 160 -6.13 16.75 6.26
C LYS A 160 -7.28 17.64 5.76
N GLN A 161 -7.97 17.19 4.71
CA GLN A 161 -9.08 17.90 4.06
C GLN A 161 -10.45 17.35 4.48
N SER A 162 -10.53 16.05 4.79
CA SER A 162 -11.77 15.39 5.14
C SER A 162 -11.58 14.38 6.27
N HIS A 163 -12.69 13.87 6.79
CA HIS A 163 -12.74 12.88 7.87
C HIS A 163 -13.59 11.70 7.40
N VAL A 164 -13.30 11.21 6.20
CA VAL A 164 -13.99 10.07 5.61
C VAL A 164 -13.46 8.80 6.27
N ASP A 165 -14.37 8.00 6.81
CA ASP A 165 -14.08 6.67 7.35
C ASP A 165 -13.77 5.70 6.21
N ILE A 166 -12.81 4.79 6.41
CA ILE A 166 -12.50 3.77 5.40
C ILE A 166 -13.72 2.93 5.03
N ALA A 167 -14.63 2.68 5.97
CA ALA A 167 -15.86 1.95 5.73
C ALA A 167 -16.78 2.63 4.69
N ALA A 168 -16.69 3.96 4.55
CA ALA A 168 -17.44 4.70 3.55
C ALA A 168 -16.82 4.60 2.14
N ILE A 169 -15.56 4.17 2.03
CA ILE A 169 -14.79 4.11 0.79
C ILE A 169 -14.84 2.71 0.16
N LEU A 170 -15.00 1.66 0.98
CA LEU A 170 -15.09 0.27 0.52
C LEU A 170 -16.07 0.06 -0.66
N PRO A 171 -17.30 0.64 -0.65
CA PRO A 171 -18.27 0.45 -1.72
C PRO A 171 -17.94 1.15 -3.03
N ASP A 172 -17.01 2.10 -3.05
CA ASP A 172 -16.69 2.89 -4.24
C ASP A 172 -15.22 2.71 -4.70
N SER A 173 -14.44 1.88 -3.99
CA SER A 173 -13.02 1.63 -4.33
C SER A 173 -12.82 0.97 -5.69
N PHE A 174 -13.85 0.32 -6.24
CA PHE A 174 -13.81 -0.23 -7.60
C PHE A 174 -14.25 0.78 -8.68
N ARG A 175 -14.75 1.97 -8.28
CA ARG A 175 -15.32 2.99 -9.18
C ARG A 175 -14.41 4.18 -9.46
N SER A 176 -13.23 4.26 -8.83
CA SER A 176 -12.17 5.19 -9.21
C SER A 176 -11.66 4.82 -10.61
N ALA A 177 -12.44 5.18 -11.63
CA ALA A 177 -12.42 4.68 -12.99
C ALA A 177 -11.18 5.09 -13.82
N ASP A 178 -10.19 5.73 -13.20
CA ASP A 178 -8.94 6.08 -13.85
C ASP A 178 -7.79 5.11 -13.51
N ALA A 179 -7.96 4.19 -12.55
CA ALA A 179 -6.91 3.25 -12.12
C ALA A 179 -6.50 2.19 -13.16
N TYR A 180 -7.34 1.93 -14.17
CA TYR A 180 -7.10 0.89 -15.18
C TYR A 180 -6.82 1.44 -16.58
N SER A 181 -6.70 2.76 -16.71
CA SER A 181 -6.34 3.44 -17.95
C SER A 181 -4.81 3.57 -18.04
N ILE A 182 -4.14 2.44 -18.19
CA ILE A 182 -2.68 2.37 -18.48
C ILE A 182 -2.49 2.24 -19.98
#